data_AF-A0A1Q9AT54-F1
#
_entry.id   AF-A0A1Q9AT54-F1
#
_cell.length_a   1.000
_cell.length_b   1.000
_cell.length_c   1.000
_cell.angle_alpha   90.00
_cell.angle_beta   90.00
_cell.angle_gamma   90.00
#
_symmetry.space_group_name_H-M   'P 1'
#
loop_
_entity.id
_entity.type
_entity.pdbx_description
1 polymer ?
#
loop_
_entity_poly.entity_id
_entity_poly.type
_entity_poly.pdbx_seq_one_letter_code
_entity_poly.pdbx_strand_id
1 'polypeptide(L)'
;MTSPAAATSMLAASARAQGCEEAIRPAFEKLVADGTLPLATAIGPDLPQSADALVKTAQAEGWSRDEAEEAIRNLAHERLGAQGSAID
;
A
#
# COMPACT_ATOMS: atom_id res chain seq x y z
N MET A 1 11.70 -31.62 -11.21
CA MET A 1 11.67 -30.60 -12.28
C MET A 1 10.75 -29.49 -11.82
N THR A 2 11.28 -28.51 -11.08
CA THR A 2 10.49 -27.36 -10.61
C THR A 2 10.58 -26.30 -11.69
N SER A 3 9.46 -26.04 -12.36
CA SER A 3 9.36 -25.11 -13.48
C SER A 3 9.87 -23.71 -13.12
N PRO A 4 10.75 -23.09 -13.92
CA PRO A 4 11.23 -21.72 -13.69
C PRO A 4 10.14 -20.64 -13.89
N ALA A 5 9.03 -20.98 -14.56
CA ALA A 5 7.95 -20.04 -14.86
C ALA A 5 7.23 -19.52 -13.61
N ALA A 6 7.06 -20.34 -12.57
CA ALA A 6 6.36 -19.92 -11.35
C ALA A 6 7.15 -18.89 -10.54
N ALA A 7 8.48 -18.99 -10.54
CA ALA A 7 9.34 -18.04 -9.84
C ALA A 7 9.33 -16.66 -10.52
N THR A 8 9.32 -16.61 -11.85
CA THR A 8 9.26 -15.34 -12.60
C THR A 8 7.93 -14.62 -12.41
N SER A 9 6.81 -15.35 -12.32
CA SER A 9 5.48 -14.76 -12.08
C SER A 9 5.33 -14.14 -10.69
N MET A 10 5.90 -14.77 -9.65
CA MET A 10 5.88 -14.19 -8.30
C MET A 10 6.72 -12.91 -8.21
N LEU A 11 7.93 -12.89 -8.79
CA LEU A 11 8.76 -11.67 -8.81
C LEU A 11 8.09 -10.51 -9.55
N ALA A 12 7.37 -10.79 -10.65
CA ALA A 12 6.63 -9.76 -11.37
C ALA A 12 5.46 -9.21 -10.54
N ALA A 13 4.73 -10.08 -9.81
CA ALA A 13 3.66 -9.64 -8.92
C ALA A 13 4.19 -8.80 -7.76
N SER A 14 5.31 -9.21 -7.14
CA SER A 14 5.97 -8.45 -6.08
C SER A 14 6.46 -7.08 -6.55
N ALA A 15 7.10 -7.03 -7.73
CA ALA A 15 7.57 -5.76 -8.30
C ALA A 15 6.41 -4.82 -8.66
N ARG A 16 5.25 -5.35 -9.05
CA ARG A 16 4.05 -4.57 -9.31
C ARG A 16 3.44 -4.01 -8.03
N ALA A 17 3.35 -4.83 -6.97
CA ALA A 17 2.92 -4.35 -5.65
C ALA A 17 3.80 -3.18 -5.17
N GLN A 18 5.13 -3.36 -5.25
CA GLN A 18 6.08 -2.29 -4.88
C GLN A 18 5.96 -1.04 -5.75
N GLY A 19 5.68 -1.20 -7.04
CA GLY A 19 5.43 -0.08 -7.94
C GLY A 19 4.17 0.70 -7.56
N CYS A 20 3.10 0.00 -7.16
CA CYS A 20 1.88 0.63 -6.68
C CYS A 20 2.13 1.39 -5.37
N GLU A 21 2.84 0.77 -4.43
CA GLU A 21 3.24 1.39 -3.15
C GLU A 21 4.01 2.69 -3.40
N GLU A 22 5.02 2.69 -4.27
CA GLU A 22 5.79 3.88 -4.63
C GLU A 22 4.93 4.99 -5.26
N ALA A 23 3.98 4.61 -6.14
CA ALA A 23 3.11 5.55 -6.83
C ALA A 23 2.16 6.28 -5.86
N ILE A 24 1.58 5.56 -4.89
CA ILE A 24 0.66 6.15 -3.90
C ILE A 24 1.36 6.70 -2.67
N ARG A 25 2.62 6.32 -2.40
CA ARG A 25 3.41 6.75 -1.24
C ARG A 25 3.32 8.25 -0.96
N PRO A 26 3.57 9.16 -1.93
CA PRO A 26 3.53 10.60 -1.64
C PRO A 26 2.13 11.09 -1.22
N ALA A 27 1.06 10.52 -1.79
CA ALA A 27 -0.30 10.84 -1.41
C ALA A 27 -0.66 10.27 -0.04
N PHE A 28 -0.22 9.04 0.24
CA PHE A 28 -0.41 8.36 1.52
C PHE A 28 0.28 9.12 2.65
N GLU A 29 1.55 9.50 2.48
CA GLU A 29 2.30 10.25 3.49
C GLU A 29 1.66 11.61 3.80
N LYS A 30 1.12 12.29 2.79
CA LYS A 30 0.35 13.52 2.99
C LYS A 30 -0.88 13.28 3.86
N LEU A 31 -1.72 12.30 3.52
CA LEU A 31 -2.94 12.01 4.30
C LEU A 31 -2.64 11.61 5.75
N VAL A 32 -1.53 10.91 5.98
CA VAL A 32 -1.06 10.55 7.31
C VAL A 32 -0.55 11.79 8.06
N ALA A 33 0.24 12.64 7.41
CA ALA A 33 0.76 13.87 8.00
C ALA A 33 -0.36 14.88 8.33
N ASP A 34 -1.39 14.96 7.48
CA ASP A 34 -2.59 15.78 7.69
C ASP A 34 -3.54 15.16 8.74
N GLY A 35 -3.27 13.95 9.24
CA GLY A 35 -4.13 13.23 10.18
C GLY A 35 -5.47 12.79 9.59
N THR A 36 -5.62 12.85 8.26
CA THR A 36 -6.85 12.51 7.53
C THR A 36 -6.99 10.99 7.34
N LEU A 37 -5.86 10.26 7.27
CA LEU A 37 -5.84 8.81 7.18
C LEU A 37 -5.50 8.19 8.55
N PRO A 38 -6.48 7.62 9.27
CA PRO A 38 -6.21 6.89 10.49
C PRO A 38 -5.48 5.59 10.17
N LEU A 39 -4.17 5.55 10.43
CA LEU A 39 -3.31 4.40 10.16
C LEU A 39 -3.85 3.09 10.76
N ALA A 40 -4.35 3.15 12.00
CA ALA A 40 -4.93 1.99 12.69
C ALA A 40 -6.17 1.41 11.98
N THR A 41 -6.94 2.24 11.27
CA THR A 41 -8.06 1.78 10.44
C THR A 41 -7.58 1.31 9.08
N ALA A 42 -6.56 1.95 8.51
CA ALA A 42 -6.02 1.60 7.20
C ALA A 42 -5.37 0.21 7.12
N ILE A 43 -4.97 -0.37 8.27
CA ILE A 43 -4.55 -1.77 8.38
C ILE A 43 -5.71 -2.77 8.54
N GLY A 44 -6.91 -2.29 8.84
CA GLY A 44 -8.08 -3.12 9.06
C GLY A 44 -8.59 -3.78 7.77
N PRO A 45 -9.58 -4.68 7.89
CA PRO A 45 -10.24 -5.27 6.73
C PRO A 45 -11.05 -4.26 5.92
N ASP A 46 -11.43 -3.14 6.55
CA ASP A 46 -12.20 -2.06 5.93
C ASP A 46 -11.35 -0.80 5.83
N LEU A 47 -11.06 -0.38 4.60
CA LEU A 47 -10.28 0.83 4.34
C LEU A 47 -11.16 2.07 4.59
N PRO A 48 -10.66 3.07 5.33
CA PRO A 48 -11.43 4.28 5.59
C PRO A 48 -11.72 5.01 4.28
N GLN A 49 -12.82 5.77 4.23
CA GLN A 49 -13.17 6.56 3.04
C GLN A 49 -12.04 7.52 2.60
N SER A 50 -11.21 8.00 3.52
CA SER A 50 -10.02 8.80 3.22
C SER A 50 -9.02 8.07 2.29
N ALA A 51 -8.98 6.74 2.34
CA ALA A 51 -8.15 5.91 1.47
C ALA A 51 -8.69 5.80 0.04
N ASP A 52 -9.96 6.13 -0.20
CA ASP A 52 -10.55 6.16 -1.56
C ASP A 52 -9.81 7.14 -2.47
N ALA A 53 -9.28 8.23 -1.91
CA ALA A 53 -8.42 9.16 -2.62
C ALA A 53 -7.13 8.48 -3.13
N LEU A 54 -6.52 7.61 -2.31
CA LEU A 54 -5.32 6.85 -2.69
C LEU A 54 -5.64 5.80 -3.75
N VAL A 55 -6.78 5.11 -3.61
CA VAL A 55 -7.26 4.15 -4.61
C VAL A 55 -7.52 4.84 -5.95
N LYS A 56 -8.04 6.06 -5.94
CA LYS A 56 -8.20 6.87 -7.18
C LYS A 56 -6.85 7.30 -7.76
N THR A 57 -5.88 7.68 -6.93
CA THR A 57 -4.52 7.99 -7.38
C THR A 57 -3.87 6.78 -8.03
N ALA A 58 -3.98 5.60 -7.41
CA ALA A 58 -3.47 4.35 -7.96
C ALA A 58 -4.12 4.02 -9.31
N GLN A 59 -5.45 4.14 -9.43
CA GLN A 59 -6.16 3.90 -10.68
C GLN A 59 -5.78 4.90 -11.78
N ALA A 60 -5.51 6.17 -11.43
CA ALA A 60 -5.03 7.17 -12.38
C ALA A 60 -3.63 6.83 -12.93
N GLU A 61 -2.80 6.18 -12.12
CA GLU A 61 -1.49 5.63 -12.50
C GLU A 61 -1.59 4.28 -13.24
N GLY A 62 -2.80 3.72 -13.38
CA GLY A 62 -3.07 2.47 -14.09
C GLY A 62 -3.05 1.21 -13.23
N TRP A 63 -3.08 1.35 -11.90
CA TRP A 63 -3.17 0.24 -10.96
C TRP A 63 -4.62 -0.18 -10.70
N SER A 64 -4.82 -1.45 -10.38
CA SER A 64 -6.14 -1.95 -9.98
C SER A 64 -6.50 -1.49 -8.58
N ARG A 65 -7.80 -1.47 -8.27
CA ARG A 65 -8.28 -1.17 -6.92
C ARG A 65 -7.70 -2.14 -5.89
N ASP A 66 -7.74 -3.45 -6.15
CA ASP A 66 -7.18 -4.45 -5.24
C ASP A 66 -5.68 -4.23 -4.95
N GLU A 67 -4.89 -3.91 -5.98
CA GLU A 67 -3.46 -3.60 -5.85
C GLU A 67 -3.24 -2.35 -4.98
N ALA A 68 -4.08 -1.33 -5.17
CA ALA A 68 -4.04 -0.12 -4.36
C ALA A 68 -4.40 -0.39 -2.89
N GLU A 69 -5.46 -1.18 -2.65
CA GLU A 69 -5.89 -1.53 -1.29
C GLU A 69 -4.81 -2.33 -0.55
N GLU A 70 -4.16 -3.29 -1.23
CA GLU A 70 -3.01 -4.01 -0.69
C GLU A 70 -1.84 -3.07 -0.38
N ALA A 71 -1.48 -2.19 -1.32
CA ALA A 71 -0.39 -1.23 -1.14
C ALA A 71 -0.64 -0.27 0.04
N ILE A 72 -1.88 0.22 0.22
CA ILE A 72 -2.25 1.09 1.34
C ILE A 72 -2.10 0.36 2.67
N ARG A 73 -2.56 -0.90 2.74
CA ARG A 73 -2.42 -1.73 3.95
C ARG A 73 -0.96 -1.98 4.29
N ASN A 74 -0.14 -2.30 3.29
CA ASN A 74 1.30 -2.50 3.47
C ASN A 74 1.98 -1.23 3.99
N LEU A 75 1.73 -0.07 3.36
CA LEU A 75 2.27 1.21 3.80
C LEU A 75 1.81 1.59 5.21
N ALA A 76 0.56 1.30 5.58
CA ALA A 76 0.05 1.50 6.92
C ALA A 76 0.75 0.59 7.94
N HIS A 77 0.96 -0.68 7.60
CA HIS A 77 1.74 -1.62 8.40
C HIS A 77 3.19 -1.13 8.61
N GLU A 78 3.87 -0.73 7.53
CA GLU A 78 5.24 -0.22 7.59
C GLU A 78 5.32 1.03 8.47
N ARG A 79 4.39 1.96 8.32
CA ARG A 79 4.35 3.18 9.15
C ARG A 79 4.08 2.89 10.62
N LEU A 80 3.19 1.97 10.94
CA LEU A 80 2.92 1.61 12.33
C LEU A 80 4.06 0.81 12.95
N GLY A 81 4.69 -0.07 12.18
CA GLY A 81 5.92 -0.76 12.58
C GLY A 81 7.07 0.23 12.83
N ALA A 82 7.27 1.19 11.94
CA ALA A 82 8.28 2.24 12.09
C ALA A 82 7.99 3.16 13.29
N GLN A 83 6.73 3.51 13.54
CA GLN A 83 6.34 4.30 14.72
C GLN A 83 6.47 3.51 16.03
N GLY A 84 6.07 2.23 16.05
CA GLY A 84 6.23 1.36 17.21
C GLY A 84 7.69 1.07 17.54
N SER A 85 8.56 1.00 16.53
CA SER A 85 10.00 0.81 16.70
C SER A 85 10.76 2.09 17.07
N ALA A 86 10.15 3.26 16.94
CA ALA A 86 10.72 4.55 17.37
C ALA A 86 10.49 4.84 18.85
N ILE A 87 9.70 4.02 19.53
CA ILE A 87 9.48 4.06 20.99
C ILE A 87 10.25 2.88 21.61
N ASP A 88 11.58 2.91 21.51
CA ASP A 88 12.50 2.16 22.37
C ASP A 88 13.58 3.11 22.87
#